data_AF-A0A2N3DZJ0-F1
#
_entry.id   AF-A0A2N3DZJ0-F1
#
_cell.length_a   1.000
_cell.length_b   1.000
_cell.length_c   1.000
_cell.angle_alpha   90.00
_cell.angle_beta   90.00
_cell.angle_gamma   90.00
#
_symmetry.space_group_name_H-M   'P 1'
#
loop_
_entity.id
_entity.type
_entity.pdbx_description
1 polymer ?
#
loop_
_entity_poly.entity_id
_entity_poly.type
_entity_poly.pdbx_seq_one_letter_code
_entity_poly.pdbx_strand_id
1 'polypeptide(L)' 'MPEIGTPALVYVIAALIVPFVRQATLRQLLLLAVPVLGLLTFWQLPYGTYGTFNLMNMHIGLMRLD' A
#
# COMPACT_ATOMS: atom_id res chain seq x y z
N MET A 1 5.04 -3.25 13.01
CA MET A 1 3.91 -3.63 12.11
C MET A 1 4.40 -4.67 11.12
N PRO A 2 3.54 -5.58 10.63
CA PRO A 2 3.94 -6.50 9.58
C PRO A 2 4.43 -5.69 8.37
N GLU A 3 5.58 -6.05 7.82
CA GLU A 3 6.12 -5.43 6.60
C GLU A 3 5.22 -5.70 5.38
N ILE A 4 4.29 -6.64 5.52
CA ILE A 4 3.36 -7.14 4.51
C ILE A 4 1.98 -6.52 4.77
N GLY A 5 1.37 -5.93 3.74
CA GLY A 5 -0.01 -5.43 3.80
C GLY A 5 -0.15 -3.94 4.14
N THR A 6 0.89 -3.12 3.98
CA THR A 6 0.76 -1.66 4.13
C THR A 6 0.00 -1.04 2.95
N PRO A 7 -0.72 0.08 3.16
CA PRO A 7 -1.36 0.80 2.04
C PRO A 7 -0.37 1.19 0.95
N ALA A 8 0.85 1.57 1.33
CA ALA A 8 1.92 1.89 0.39
C ALA A 8 2.26 0.71 -0.53
N LEU A 9 2.31 -0.53 0.00
CA LEU A 9 2.56 -1.72 -0.82
C LEU A 9 1.45 -1.96 -1.84
N VAL A 10 0.18 -1.69 -1.50
CA VAL A 10 -0.94 -1.80 -2.45
C VAL A 10 -0.68 -0.88 -3.66
N TYR A 11 -0.27 0.37 -3.42
CA TYR A 11 0.02 1.32 -4.49
C TYR A 11 1.27 0.95 -5.29
N VAL A 12 2.34 0.48 -4.64
CA VAL A 12 3.57 0.05 -5.33
C VAL A 12 3.29 -1.14 -6.23
N ILE A 13 2.62 -2.17 -5.73
CA ILE A 13 2.26 -3.36 -6.51
C ILE A 13 1.35 -2.98 -7.68
N ALA A 14 0.35 -2.13 -7.44
CA ALA A 14 -0.52 -1.63 -8.49
C ALA A 14 0.25 -0.86 -9.57
N ALA A 15 1.14 0.04 -9.19
CA ALA A 15 1.97 0.81 -10.12
C ALA A 15 2.88 -0.08 -10.97
N LEU A 16 3.36 -1.20 -10.41
CA LEU A 16 4.15 -2.17 -11.15
C LEU A 16 3.30 -3.02 -12.10
N ILE A 17 2.09 -3.43 -11.71
CA ILE A 17 1.28 -4.38 -12.50
C ILE A 17 0.47 -3.67 -13.59
N VAL A 18 -0.21 -2.56 -13.26
CA VAL A 18 -1.19 -1.89 -14.14
C VAL A 18 -0.65 -1.55 -15.54
N PRO A 19 0.60 -1.09 -15.73
CA PRO A 19 1.15 -0.81 -17.06
C PRO A 19 1.22 -2.03 -17.98
N PHE A 20 1.39 -3.23 -17.44
CA PHE A 20 1.51 -4.47 -18.22
C PHE A 20 0.15 -5.11 -18.53
N VAL A 21 -0.95 -4.56 -18.01
CA VAL A 21 -2.30 -5.07 -18.27
C VAL A 21 -2.77 -4.58 -19.64
N ARG A 22 -2.73 -5.49 -20.62
CA ARG A 22 -3.10 -5.22 -22.03
C ARG A 22 -4.60 -5.05 -22.24
N GLN A 23 -5.42 -5.72 -21.43
CA GLN A 23 -6.87 -5.68 -21.57
C GLN A 23 -7.44 -4.40 -20.95
N ALA A 24 -8.05 -3.54 -21.79
CA ALA A 24 -8.52 -2.22 -21.38
C ALA A 24 -9.50 -2.27 -20.20
N THR A 25 -10.48 -3.18 -20.24
CA THR A 25 -11.48 -3.36 -19.17
C THR A 25 -10.83 -3.76 -17.85
N LEU A 26 -9.92 -4.74 -17.87
CA LEU A 26 -9.22 -5.19 -16.66
C LEU A 26 -8.36 -4.06 -16.07
N ARG A 27 -7.67 -3.31 -16.92
CA ARG A 27 -6.87 -2.15 -16.49
C ARG A 27 -7.73 -1.07 -15.83
N GLN A 28 -8.90 -0.76 -16.41
CA GLN A 28 -9.85 0.21 -15.84
C GLN A 28 -10.39 -0.27 -14.49
N LEU A 29 -10.77 -1.54 -14.38
CA LEU A 29 -11.23 -2.13 -13.11
C LEU A 29 -10.14 -2.07 -12.04
N LEU A 30 -8.89 -2.40 -12.40
CA LEU A 30 -7.76 -2.30 -11.47
C LEU A 30 -7.52 -0.86 -11.03
N LEU A 31 -7.50 0.10 -11.95
CA LEU A 31 -7.35 1.52 -11.61
C LEU A 31 -8.43 2.03 -10.66
N LEU A 32 -9.67 1.52 -10.79
CA LEU A 32 -10.77 1.85 -9.90
C LEU A 32 -10.66 1.14 -8.54
N ALA A 33 -10.20 -0.12 -8.53
CA ALA A 33 -10.10 -0.94 -7.32
C ALA A 33 -8.94 -0.50 -6.41
N VAL A 34 -7.82 -0.04 -6.98
CA VAL A 34 -6.60 0.33 -6.22
C VAL A 34 -6.85 1.33 -5.09
N PRO A 35 -7.51 2.49 -5.30
CA PRO A 35 -7.78 3.42 -4.20
C PRO A 35 -8.70 2.82 -3.13
N VAL A 36 -9.68 1.99 -3.53
CA VAL A 36 -10.58 1.30 -2.58
C VAL A 36 -9.81 0.31 -1.71
N LEU A 37 -8.91 -0.48 -2.31
CA LEU A 37 -8.06 -1.42 -1.59
C LEU A 37 -7.05 -0.70 -0.67
N GLY A 38 -6.48 0.41 -1.13
CA GLY A 38 -5.61 1.27 -0.31
C GLY A 38 -6.35 1.85 0.90
N LEU A 39 -7.59 2.29 0.73
CA LEU A 39 -8.43 2.76 1.83
C LEU A 39 -8.85 1.64 2.77
N LEU A 40 -9.20 0.46 2.27
CA LEU A 40 -9.59 -0.68 3.10
C LEU A 40 -8.42 -1.17 3.97
N THR A 41 -7.22 -1.26 3.40
CA THR A 41 -6.01 -1.61 4.15
C THR A 41 -5.69 -0.55 5.20
N PHE A 42 -5.93 0.72 4.89
CA PHE A 42 -5.79 1.81 5.85
C PHE A 42 -6.81 1.73 7.00
N TRP A 43 -8.09 1.50 6.69
CA TRP A 43 -9.17 1.44 7.67
C TRP A 43 -8.99 0.32 8.70
N GLN A 44 -8.36 -0.78 8.29
CA GLN A 44 -8.10 -1.93 9.16
C GLN A 44 -6.90 -1.72 10.10
N LEU A 45 -6.13 -0.62 9.95
CA LEU A 45 -4.99 -0.35 10.82
C LEU A 45 -5.46 0.10 12.21
N PRO A 46 -4.88 -0.46 13.30
CA PRO A 46 -5.09 0.06 14.63
C PRO A 46 -4.64 1.51 14.75
N TYR A 47 -5.32 2.31 15.57
CA TYR A 47 -4.90 3.68 15.86
C TYR A 47 -3.47 3.73 16.44
N GLY A 48 -2.70 4.74 16.05
CA GLY A 48 -1.31 4.91 16.50
C GLY A 48 -0.34 3.89 15.88
N THR A 49 -0.66 3.39 14.67
CA THR A 49 0.19 2.46 13.94
C THR A 49 1.18 3.22 13.04
N TYR A 50 2.46 2.92 13.20
CA TYR A 50 3.57 3.61 12.51
C TYR A 50 4.28 2.69 11.54
N GLY A 51 4.51 3.15 10.31
CA GLY A 51 5.51 2.56 9.42
C GLY A 51 6.85 2.46 10.15
N THR A 52 7.44 1.28 10.28
CA THR A 52 8.81 1.15 10.83
C THR A 52 9.64 0.37 9.84
N PHE A 53 10.73 0.97 9.37
CA PHE A 53 11.68 0.30 8.50
C PHE A 53 13.03 0.24 9.20
N ASN A 54 13.60 -0.97 9.25
CA ASN A 54 14.91 -1.20 9.87
C ASN A 54 15.99 -1.13 8.79
N LEU A 55 16.87 -0.13 8.90
CA LEU A 55 18.00 0.02 8.01
C LEU A 55 19.28 0.22 8.82
N MET A 56 20.30 -0.61 8.58
CA MET A 56 21.60 -0.51 9.23
C MET A 56 21.51 -0.41 10.77
N ASN A 57 20.69 -1.28 11.39
CA ASN A 57 20.43 -1.31 12.83
C ASN A 57 19.73 -0.05 13.41
N MET A 58 19.23 0.85 12.56
CA MET A 58 18.42 1.99 12.96
C MET A 58 16.94 1.71 12.69
N HIS A 59 16.09 1.96 13.70
CA HIS A 59 14.64 1.91 13.55
C HIS A 59 14.15 3.26 13.01
N ILE A 60 13.90 3.32 11.70
CA ILE A 60 13.37 4.52 11.06
C ILE A 60 11.84 4.45 11.14
N GLY A 61 11.26 5.32 11.98
CA GLY A 61 9.82 5.57 11.98
C GLY A 61 9.45 6.35 10.72
N LEU A 62 8.63 5.76 9.86
CA LEU A 62 7.92 6.44 8.79
C LEU A 62 6.75 7.26 9.37
N MET A 63 6.09 8.03 8.50
CA MET A 63 4.97 8.91 8.85
C MET A 63 3.98 8.24 9.82
N ARG A 64 3.68 8.96 10.90
CA ARG A 64 2.63 8.62 11.86
C ARG A 64 1.28 8.78 11.16
N LEU A 65 0.49 7.72 11.19
CA LEU A 65 -0.91 7.75 10.76
C LEU A 65 -1.76 8.14 11.97
N ASP A 66 -1.66 9.41 12.38
CA ASP A 66 -2.58 10.04 13.33
C ASP A 66 -2.83 11.51 12.99
#